data_AF-A0A537RYX1-F1
#
_entry.id   AF-A0A537RYX1-F1
#
_cell.length_a   1.000
_cell.length_b   1.000
_cell.length_c   1.000
_cell.angle_alpha   90.00
_cell.angle_beta   90.00
_cell.angle_gamma   90.00
#
_symmetry.space_group_name_H-M   'P 1'
#
loop_
_entity.id
_entity.type
_entity.pdbx_description
1 polymer ?
#
loop_
_entity_poly.entity_id
_entity_poly.type
_entity_poly.pdbx_seq_one_letter_code
_entity_poly.pdbx_strand_id
1 'polypeptide(L)'
;MTLSMFCSEPRLIAGIGLIVSSMPESTGEECRPAKPLPVVIMNGTADVIVPYRGGVAAPLRPLDPSTLSVWSTDRLEFYFRRFNGCTQPPEAAVLSGPQAQRIEVGRSTKCAGAPVHAYRVVGGTHVSVAQTLNTGKVLLDFFRDSAARSIAPPQQVVKRITYRRFDGPTLVTGDMKRTAGNEWLETNTRGSKWTFRSISENSSEIVLYDASRDVYVRMDIPARQMLVRKGAAQPWALLADISGVEN
;
A
#
# COMPACT_ATOMS: atom_id res chain seq x y z
N MET A 1 15.79 12.67 15.95
CA MET A 1 16.62 11.45 15.80
C MET A 1 16.21 10.61 14.60
N THR A 2 14.99 10.05 14.54
CA THR A 2 14.56 9.14 13.46
C THR A 2 14.79 9.71 12.06
N LEU A 3 14.39 10.97 11.83
CA LEU A 3 14.58 11.64 10.55
C LEU A 3 16.05 11.92 10.23
N SER A 4 16.84 12.31 11.24
CA SER A 4 18.29 12.47 11.08
C SER A 4 18.94 11.15 10.64
N MET A 5 18.59 10.03 11.28
CA MET A 5 19.11 8.71 10.89
C MET A 5 18.63 8.27 9.51
N PHE A 6 17.38 8.57 9.14
CA PHE A 6 16.89 8.34 7.78
C PHE A 6 17.71 9.09 6.73
N CYS A 7 18.13 10.32 7.04
CA CYS A 7 18.93 11.14 6.14
C CYS A 7 20.41 10.73 6.08
N SER A 8 21.01 10.32 7.20
CA SER A 8 22.45 10.02 7.30
C SER A 8 22.80 8.54 7.08
N GLU A 9 21.98 7.62 7.56
CA GLU A 9 22.24 6.16 7.56
C GLU A 9 21.07 5.33 6.99
N PRO A 10 20.52 5.68 5.81
CA PRO A 10 19.29 5.08 5.27
C PRO A 10 19.38 3.57 4.98
N ARG A 11 20.59 3.00 4.89
CA ARG A 11 20.77 1.58 4.57
C ARG A 11 20.50 0.66 5.77
N LEU A 12 20.60 1.18 6.99
CA LEU A 12 20.44 0.42 8.24
C LEU A 12 18.98 0.27 8.67
N ILE A 13 18.06 1.00 8.04
CA ILE A 13 16.68 1.12 8.48
C ILE A 13 15.75 0.52 7.43
N ALA A 14 14.85 -0.37 7.88
CA ALA A 14 13.88 -1.04 7.02
C ALA A 14 12.52 -0.31 6.94
N GLY A 15 12.27 0.67 7.81
CA GLY A 15 11.04 1.47 7.90
C GLY A 15 11.12 2.47 9.06
N ILE A 16 10.33 3.54 9.02
CA ILE A 16 10.30 4.56 10.10
C ILE A 16 8.87 4.87 10.56
N GLY A 17 8.72 5.00 11.87
CA GLY A 17 7.50 5.47 12.52
C GLY A 17 7.77 6.83 13.15
N LEU A 18 6.95 7.82 12.79
CA LEU A 18 7.06 9.20 13.25
C LEU A 18 5.84 9.51 14.10
N ILE A 19 6.05 9.61 15.41
CA ILE A 19 5.00 9.93 16.38
C ILE A 19 5.31 11.33 16.89
N VAL A 20 4.38 12.26 16.70
CA VAL A 20 4.48 13.63 17.21
C VAL A 20 5.84 14.24 16.82
N SER A 21 6.15 14.15 15.52
CA SER A 21 7.48 14.43 14.99
C SER A 21 7.38 15.26 13.71
N SER A 22 8.42 16.04 13.45
CA SER A 22 8.59 16.77 12.20
C SER A 22 10.06 16.87 11.81
N MET A 23 10.31 17.18 10.54
CA MET A 23 11.65 17.37 9.97
C MET A 23 12.17 18.76 10.32
N PRO A 24 13.31 18.90 11.02
CA PRO A 24 14.00 20.18 11.12
C PRO A 24 14.38 20.71 9.74
N GLU A 25 14.27 22.02 9.53
CA GLU A 25 14.60 22.63 8.23
C GLU A 25 16.02 22.27 7.78
N SER A 26 17.02 22.43 8.65
CA SER A 26 18.43 22.12 8.34
C SER A 26 18.65 20.64 7.98
N THR A 27 18.04 19.73 8.73
CA THR A 27 18.13 18.28 8.42
C THR A 27 17.48 17.99 7.06
N GLY A 28 16.37 18.64 6.75
CA GLY A 28 15.66 18.48 5.48
C GLY A 28 16.46 18.97 4.27
N GLU A 29 17.18 20.09 4.40
CA GLU A 29 18.03 20.66 3.34
C GLU A 29 19.19 19.71 2.96
N GLU A 30 19.78 19.08 3.96
CA GLU A 30 20.91 18.17 3.81
C GLU A 30 20.50 16.72 3.58
N CYS A 31 19.20 16.40 3.66
CA CYS A 31 18.73 15.02 3.60
C CYS A 31 19.00 14.38 2.23
N ARG A 32 19.77 13.28 2.22
CA ARG A 32 20.09 12.50 1.00
C ARG A 32 19.80 11.01 1.22
N PRO A 33 18.52 10.61 1.34
CA PRO A 33 18.16 9.22 1.61
C PRO A 33 18.47 8.31 0.42
N ALA A 34 18.91 7.08 0.70
CA ALA A 34 19.43 6.17 -0.32
C ALA A 34 18.35 5.31 -1.00
N LYS A 35 17.27 4.96 -0.30
CA LYS A 35 16.20 4.10 -0.82
C LYS A 35 14.85 4.47 -0.21
N PRO A 36 13.74 4.33 -0.97
CA PRO A 36 12.39 4.34 -0.42
C PRO A 36 12.24 3.34 0.74
N LEU A 37 11.46 3.71 1.76
CA LEU A 37 11.14 2.81 2.87
C LEU A 37 9.71 3.06 3.39
N PRO A 38 9.08 2.08 4.06
CA PRO A 38 7.77 2.26 4.67
C PRO A 38 7.80 3.36 5.74
N VAL A 39 6.86 4.30 5.65
CA VAL A 39 6.72 5.43 6.59
C VAL A 39 5.31 5.47 7.17
N VAL A 40 5.21 5.59 8.49
CA VAL A 40 3.95 5.97 9.15
C VAL A 40 4.14 7.22 9.99
N ILE A 41 3.24 8.19 9.82
CA ILE A 41 3.26 9.52 10.45
C ILE A 41 2.00 9.66 11.32
N MET A 42 2.16 10.12 12.55
CA MET A 42 1.08 10.30 13.52
C MET A 42 1.26 11.64 14.26
N ASN A 43 0.47 12.64 13.90
CA ASN A 43 0.58 13.99 14.47
C ASN A 43 -0.80 14.54 14.88
N GLY A 44 -0.81 15.41 15.88
CA GLY A 44 -2.01 16.11 16.35
C GLY A 44 -2.08 17.51 15.76
N THR A 45 -3.26 17.98 15.32
CA THR A 45 -3.36 19.28 14.62
C THR A 45 -3.30 20.49 15.56
N ALA A 46 -3.46 20.27 16.86
CA ALA A 46 -3.34 21.28 17.92
C ALA A 46 -2.03 21.15 18.72
N ASP A 47 -1.04 20.41 18.20
CA ASP A 47 0.30 20.37 18.80
C ASP A 47 1.02 21.70 18.60
N VAL A 48 1.44 22.32 19.70
CA VAL A 48 2.20 23.58 19.74
C VAL A 48 3.67 23.38 20.10
N ILE A 49 4.05 22.18 20.55
CA ILE A 49 5.44 21.84 20.90
C ILE A 49 6.18 21.40 19.63
N VAL A 50 5.54 20.55 18.82
CA VAL A 50 5.97 20.22 17.45
C VAL A 50 4.85 20.68 16.51
N PRO A 51 4.91 21.95 16.04
CA PRO A 51 3.79 22.58 15.35
C PRO A 51 3.35 21.79 14.13
N TYR A 52 2.08 21.38 14.10
CA TYR A 52 1.52 20.64 12.96
C TYR A 52 1.69 21.39 11.64
N ARG A 53 1.53 22.72 11.68
CA ARG A 53 1.66 23.63 10.53
C ARG A 53 3.12 24.00 10.22
N GLY A 54 4.09 23.45 10.95
CA GLY A 54 5.49 23.81 10.85
C GLY A 54 5.80 25.15 11.52
N GLY A 55 7.05 25.60 11.38
CA GLY A 55 7.58 26.79 12.04
C GLY A 55 8.39 26.46 13.28
N VAL A 56 8.52 27.43 14.19
CA VAL A 56 9.40 27.31 15.35
C VAL A 56 8.79 26.36 16.39
N ALA A 57 9.47 25.25 16.64
CA ALA A 57 9.14 24.32 17.71
C ALA A 57 9.45 24.95 19.08
N ALA A 58 8.70 24.54 20.11
CA ALA A 58 8.94 25.01 21.46
C ALA A 58 10.35 24.60 21.93
N PRO A 59 11.09 25.48 22.63
CA PRO A 59 12.43 25.17 23.08
C PRO A 59 12.41 23.98 24.04
N LEU A 60 13.36 23.05 23.87
CA LEU A 60 13.47 21.84 24.69
C LEU A 60 13.80 22.14 26.16
N ARG A 61 14.37 23.34 26.43
CA ARG A 61 14.65 23.84 27.78
C ARG A 61 14.29 25.33 27.87
N PRO A 62 13.77 25.81 29.03
CA PRO A 62 13.33 27.20 29.21
C PRO A 62 14.40 28.28 28.95
N LEU A 63 15.68 27.91 28.92
CA LEU A 63 16.83 28.81 28.75
C LEU A 63 17.64 28.50 27.48
N ASP A 64 17.12 27.66 26.58
CA ASP A 64 17.78 27.34 25.32
C ASP A 64 17.44 28.42 24.27
N PRO A 65 18.41 29.23 23.81
CA PRO A 65 18.17 30.25 22.79
C PRO A 65 18.00 29.64 21.40
N SER A 66 18.23 28.33 21.23
CA SER A 66 18.08 27.67 19.93
C SER A 66 16.60 27.50 19.56
N THR A 67 16.19 28.21 18.50
CA THR A 67 14.90 28.01 17.87
C THR A 67 15.04 26.95 16.79
N LEU A 68 14.35 25.81 16.97
CA LEU A 68 14.32 24.75 15.96
C LEU A 68 13.11 24.98 15.04
N SER A 69 13.35 25.39 13.78
CA SER A 69 12.27 25.43 12.79
C SER A 69 12.06 24.05 12.17
N VAL A 70 10.80 23.65 12.03
CA VAL A 70 10.40 22.35 11.49
C VAL A 70 9.40 22.49 10.35
N TRP A 71 9.37 21.50 9.46
CA TRP A 71 8.40 21.40 8.39
C TRP A 71 6.97 21.28 8.92
N SER A 72 5.99 21.62 8.09
CA SER A 72 4.61 21.21 8.33
C SER A 72 4.44 19.71 8.13
N THR A 73 3.46 19.12 8.81
CA THR A 73 3.11 17.70 8.63
C THR A 73 2.74 17.40 7.18
N ASP A 74 2.05 18.33 6.51
CA ASP A 74 1.65 18.16 5.10
C ASP A 74 2.87 18.18 4.17
N ARG A 75 3.87 19.03 4.42
CA ARG A 75 5.16 19.03 3.70
C ARG A 75 5.91 17.72 3.93
N LEU A 76 5.93 17.23 5.17
CA LEU A 76 6.58 15.97 5.53
C LEU A 76 5.93 14.76 4.83
N GLU A 77 4.59 14.68 4.85
CA GLU A 77 3.87 13.63 4.14
C GLU A 77 4.13 13.71 2.63
N PHE A 78 4.03 14.90 2.05
CA PHE A 78 4.29 15.10 0.62
C PHE A 78 5.70 14.68 0.23
N TYR A 79 6.71 15.03 1.03
CA TYR A 79 8.09 14.63 0.82
C TYR A 79 8.22 13.10 0.76
N PHE A 80 7.71 12.37 1.76
CA PHE A 80 7.81 10.91 1.77
C PHE A 80 7.00 10.25 0.67
N ARG A 81 5.80 10.76 0.36
CA ARG A 81 4.99 10.25 -0.76
C ARG A 81 5.74 10.38 -2.08
N ARG A 82 6.33 11.56 -2.34
CA ARG A 82 7.14 11.80 -3.54
C ARG A 82 8.36 10.90 -3.57
N PHE A 83 9.11 10.84 -2.46
CA PHE A 83 10.32 10.03 -2.36
C PHE A 83 10.05 8.54 -2.59
N ASN A 84 8.92 8.03 -2.07
CA ASN A 84 8.49 6.65 -2.27
C ASN A 84 7.82 6.39 -3.63
N GLY A 85 7.69 7.39 -4.50
CA GLY A 85 7.10 7.24 -5.83
C GLY A 85 5.58 7.03 -5.81
N CYS A 86 4.88 7.60 -4.83
CA CYS A 86 3.42 7.58 -4.78
C CYS A 86 2.86 8.64 -5.75
N THR A 87 2.25 8.21 -6.86
CA THR A 87 1.72 9.13 -7.89
C THR A 87 0.23 9.41 -7.75
N GLN A 88 -0.50 8.56 -7.04
CA GLN A 88 -1.94 8.70 -6.81
C GLN A 88 -2.23 9.40 -5.47
N PRO A 89 -3.36 10.12 -5.34
CA PRO A 89 -3.83 10.63 -4.07
C PRO A 89 -3.93 9.52 -3.01
N PRO A 90 -3.69 9.83 -1.72
CA PRO A 90 -3.86 8.84 -0.66
C PRO A 90 -5.34 8.43 -0.57
N GLU A 91 -5.57 7.16 -0.24
CA GLU A 91 -6.90 6.71 0.16
C GLU A 91 -7.23 7.35 1.52
N ALA A 92 -8.24 8.20 1.52
CA ALA A 92 -8.68 8.94 2.70
C ALA A 92 -9.71 8.13 3.49
N ALA A 93 -9.55 8.07 4.80
CA ALA A 93 -10.52 7.51 5.73
C ALA A 93 -10.63 8.40 6.98
N VAL A 94 -11.75 8.29 7.69
CA VAL A 94 -11.93 8.92 9.00
C VAL A 94 -12.20 7.82 10.01
N LEU A 95 -11.42 7.83 11.09
CA LEU A 95 -11.59 6.93 12.23
C LEU A 95 -12.06 7.74 13.46
N SER A 96 -12.79 7.06 14.33
CA SER A 96 -13.19 7.59 15.64
C SER A 96 -12.26 7.06 16.71
N GLY A 97 -11.54 7.97 17.39
CA GLY A 97 -10.76 7.68 18.59
C GLY A 97 -11.61 7.71 19.86
N PRO A 98 -10.98 7.55 21.04
CA PRO A 98 -11.63 7.75 22.34
C PRO A 98 -12.38 9.09 22.40
N GLN A 99 -13.52 9.11 23.08
CA GLN A 99 -14.40 10.30 23.20
C GLN A 99 -14.78 10.92 21.85
N ALA A 100 -14.95 10.09 20.81
CA ALA A 100 -15.28 10.51 19.46
C ALA A 100 -14.27 11.48 18.82
N GLN A 101 -13.02 11.47 19.29
CA GLN A 101 -11.95 12.26 18.70
C GLN A 101 -11.77 11.85 17.23
N ARG A 102 -12.00 12.81 16.31
CA ARG A 102 -11.86 12.58 14.87
C ARG A 102 -10.38 12.36 14.50
N ILE A 103 -10.10 11.31 13.74
CA ILE A 103 -8.78 10.97 13.20
C ILE A 103 -8.88 10.85 11.69
N GLU A 104 -8.20 11.72 10.95
CA GLU A 104 -8.10 11.59 9.49
C GLU A 104 -6.92 10.71 9.13
N VAL A 105 -7.13 9.77 8.22
CA VAL A 105 -6.10 8.82 7.79
C VAL A 105 -5.92 8.94 6.29
N GLY A 106 -4.68 9.17 5.85
CA GLY A 106 -4.28 9.07 4.44
C GLY A 106 -3.40 7.85 4.24
N ARG A 107 -3.81 6.91 3.38
CA ARG A 107 -3.03 5.71 3.06
C ARG A 107 -2.54 5.78 1.61
N SER A 108 -1.23 5.95 1.44
CA SER A 108 -0.57 5.82 0.13
C SER A 108 0.07 4.45 0.04
N THR A 109 -0.62 3.50 -0.60
CA THR A 109 -0.14 2.13 -0.77
C THR A 109 0.31 1.83 -2.20
N LYS A 110 -0.20 2.59 -3.19
CA LYS A 110 0.15 2.51 -4.61
C LYS A 110 1.38 3.38 -4.90
N CYS A 111 2.53 2.95 -4.38
CA CYS A 111 3.81 3.64 -4.52
C CYS A 111 4.81 2.72 -5.21
N ALA A 112 5.68 3.27 -6.06
CA ALA A 112 6.71 2.47 -6.73
C ALA A 112 7.72 1.85 -5.75
N GLY A 113 7.99 2.53 -4.63
CA GLY A 113 8.89 2.06 -3.57
C GLY A 113 8.16 1.41 -2.41
N ALA A 114 7.67 2.22 -1.46
CA ALA A 114 7.14 1.75 -0.20
C ALA A 114 5.94 2.57 0.29
N PRO A 115 5.04 2.02 1.14
CA PRO A 115 3.84 2.73 1.54
C PRO A 115 4.14 3.91 2.48
N VAL A 116 3.27 4.92 2.44
CA VAL A 116 3.26 6.06 3.36
C VAL A 116 1.86 6.21 3.96
N HIS A 117 1.73 6.06 5.27
CA HIS A 117 0.47 6.28 5.98
C HIS A 117 0.59 7.52 6.89
N ALA A 118 -0.42 8.38 6.89
CA ALA A 118 -0.48 9.55 7.75
C ALA A 118 -1.78 9.52 8.58
N TYR A 119 -1.66 9.68 9.89
CA TYR A 119 -2.75 9.77 10.84
C TYR A 119 -2.72 11.17 11.47
N ARG A 120 -3.77 11.94 11.22
CA ARG A 120 -3.98 13.28 11.76
C ARG A 120 -5.02 13.20 12.86
N VAL A 121 -4.62 13.38 14.11
CA VAL A 121 -5.56 13.45 15.25
C VAL A 121 -6.09 14.87 15.33
N VAL A 122 -7.38 15.09 15.05
CA VAL A 122 -7.92 16.43 14.80
C VAL A 122 -7.71 17.37 15.99
N GLY A 123 -8.37 17.34 17.13
CA GLY A 123 -8.01 18.25 18.25
C GLY A 123 -6.69 17.91 18.98
N GLY A 124 -5.83 17.06 18.39
CA GLY A 124 -4.74 16.40 19.11
C GLY A 124 -3.59 17.33 19.49
N THR A 125 -3.15 17.25 20.75
CA THR A 125 -1.98 17.97 21.28
C THR A 125 -0.74 17.07 21.26
N HIS A 126 0.41 17.61 21.67
CA HIS A 126 1.68 16.86 21.78
C HIS A 126 1.54 15.54 22.55
N VAL A 127 0.73 15.53 23.61
CA VAL A 127 0.57 14.36 24.49
C VAL A 127 -0.64 13.50 24.09
N SER A 128 -1.71 14.11 23.58
CA SER A 128 -2.97 13.39 23.38
C SER A 128 -2.99 12.44 22.17
N VAL A 129 -2.05 12.59 21.23
CA VAL A 129 -1.92 11.69 20.07
C VAL A 129 -1.74 10.23 20.52
N ALA A 130 -0.82 9.99 21.46
CA ALA A 130 -0.55 8.64 21.98
C ALA A 130 -1.68 8.08 22.85
N GLN A 131 -2.54 8.94 23.41
CA GLN A 131 -3.73 8.55 24.17
C GLN A 131 -4.92 8.25 23.25
N THR A 132 -4.98 8.92 22.10
CA THR A 132 -6.08 8.78 21.14
C THR A 132 -5.87 7.60 20.20
N LEU A 133 -4.63 7.38 19.76
CA LEU A 133 -4.27 6.27 18.89
C LEU A 133 -3.63 5.16 19.72
N ASN A 134 -4.05 3.91 19.48
CA ASN A 134 -3.24 2.76 19.86
C ASN A 134 -2.01 2.70 18.93
N THR A 135 -1.03 3.55 19.25
CA THR A 135 0.16 3.80 18.45
C THR A 135 0.97 2.53 18.24
N GLY A 136 1.09 1.70 19.29
CA GLY A 136 1.75 0.40 19.21
C GLY A 136 1.09 -0.54 18.20
N LYS A 137 -0.25 -0.63 18.22
CA LYS A 137 -1.00 -1.44 17.24
C LYS A 137 -0.85 -0.89 15.82
N VAL A 138 -0.94 0.43 15.63
CA VAL A 138 -0.77 1.06 14.32
C VAL A 138 0.62 0.76 13.75
N LEU A 139 1.68 0.94 14.55
CA LEU A 139 3.05 0.62 14.15
C LEU A 139 3.20 -0.86 13.81
N LEU A 140 2.72 -1.75 14.68
CA LEU A 140 2.83 -3.20 14.49
C LEU A 140 2.13 -3.66 13.22
N ASP A 141 0.87 -3.25 13.02
CA ASP A 141 0.10 -3.62 11.83
C ASP A 141 0.76 -3.05 10.57
N PHE A 142 1.17 -1.78 10.58
CA PHE A 142 1.82 -1.14 9.43
C PHE A 142 3.11 -1.83 9.01
N PHE A 143 4.02 -2.11 9.95
CA PHE A 143 5.30 -2.73 9.63
C PHE A 143 5.18 -4.23 9.33
N ARG A 144 4.24 -4.95 9.96
CA ARG A 144 3.92 -6.33 9.58
C ARG A 144 3.49 -6.39 8.12
N ASP A 145 2.53 -5.55 7.74
CA ASP A 145 1.99 -5.54 6.38
C ASP A 145 3.03 -5.07 5.35
N SER A 146 3.91 -4.14 5.75
CA SER A 146 5.03 -3.68 4.91
C SER A 146 6.12 -4.73 4.73
N ALA A 147 6.47 -5.46 5.80
CA ALA A 147 7.43 -6.56 5.74
C ALA A 147 6.91 -7.70 4.86
N ALA A 148 5.62 -8.04 4.98
CA ALA A 148 4.97 -9.02 4.10
C ALA A 148 5.07 -8.62 2.62
N ARG A 149 4.96 -7.32 2.29
CA ARG A 149 5.19 -6.81 0.92
C ARG A 149 6.65 -6.86 0.48
N SER A 150 7.61 -6.64 1.38
CA SER A 150 9.04 -6.67 1.07
C SER A 150 9.59 -8.10 0.94
N ILE A 151 8.99 -9.06 1.62
CA ILE A 151 9.34 -10.49 1.55
C ILE A 151 8.62 -11.16 0.37
N ALA A 152 7.49 -10.59 -0.07
CA ALA A 152 6.87 -11.01 -1.31
C ALA A 152 7.93 -10.89 -2.43
N PRO A 153 8.24 -11.99 -3.15
CA PRO A 153 9.12 -11.91 -4.31
C PRO A 153 8.61 -10.81 -5.26
N PRO A 154 9.50 -10.13 -6.02
CA PRO A 154 9.08 -9.10 -6.97
C PRO A 154 7.87 -9.66 -7.72
N GLN A 155 6.72 -8.97 -7.61
CA GLN A 155 5.44 -9.47 -8.10
C GLN A 155 5.69 -10.07 -9.48
N GLN A 156 5.76 -11.39 -9.54
CA GLN A 156 6.13 -12.07 -10.76
C GLN A 156 4.89 -11.88 -11.61
N VAL A 157 4.99 -10.96 -12.57
CA VAL A 157 3.84 -10.55 -13.36
C VAL A 157 3.48 -11.74 -14.20
N VAL A 158 2.47 -12.51 -13.75
CA VAL A 158 2.03 -13.69 -14.47
C VAL A 158 1.72 -13.27 -15.91
N LYS A 159 2.48 -13.82 -16.85
CA LYS A 159 2.36 -13.58 -18.29
C LYS A 159 1.46 -14.61 -18.94
N ARG A 160 1.45 -15.84 -18.41
CA ARG A 160 0.70 -16.95 -18.96
C ARG A 160 0.30 -17.94 -17.89
N ILE A 161 -0.94 -18.43 -17.96
CA ILE A 161 -1.42 -19.58 -17.20
C ILE A 161 -1.91 -20.63 -18.19
N THR A 162 -1.35 -21.83 -18.12
CA THR A 162 -1.90 -22.98 -18.83
C THR A 162 -2.90 -23.68 -17.92
N TYR A 163 -4.02 -24.10 -18.48
CA TYR A 163 -5.07 -24.80 -17.74
C TYR A 163 -5.52 -26.07 -18.48
N ARG A 164 -6.18 -26.95 -17.74
CA ARG A 164 -6.86 -28.13 -18.28
C ARG A 164 -8.20 -28.34 -17.60
N ARG A 165 -9.15 -28.89 -18.34
CA ARG A 165 -10.44 -29.34 -17.81
C ARG A 165 -11.00 -30.48 -18.64
N PHE A 166 -12.00 -31.16 -18.11
CA PHE A 166 -12.75 -32.18 -18.84
C PHE A 166 -14.14 -31.67 -19.20
N ASP A 167 -14.45 -31.64 -20.49
CA ASP A 167 -15.79 -31.35 -21.01
C ASP A 167 -16.40 -32.70 -21.42
N GLY A 168 -16.98 -33.41 -20.44
CA GLY A 168 -17.35 -34.82 -20.60
C GLY A 168 -16.11 -35.70 -20.71
N PRO A 169 -15.98 -36.57 -21.74
CA PRO A 169 -14.79 -37.40 -21.93
C PRO A 169 -13.61 -36.66 -22.57
N THR A 170 -13.82 -35.42 -23.06
CA THR A 170 -12.79 -34.69 -23.80
C THR A 170 -11.93 -33.85 -22.87
N LEU A 171 -10.63 -34.10 -22.89
CA LEU A 171 -9.65 -33.20 -22.28
C LEU A 171 -9.54 -31.92 -23.13
N VAL A 172 -9.77 -30.78 -22.49
CA VAL A 172 -9.56 -29.45 -23.07
C VAL A 172 -8.40 -28.81 -22.34
N THR A 173 -7.39 -28.36 -23.07
CA THR A 173 -6.29 -27.57 -22.54
C THR A 173 -6.34 -26.18 -23.14
N GLY A 174 -5.94 -25.18 -22.37
CA GLY A 174 -5.94 -23.81 -22.83
C GLY A 174 -4.93 -22.94 -22.13
N ASP A 175 -4.87 -21.72 -22.60
CA ASP A 175 -3.92 -20.69 -22.25
C ASP A 175 -4.67 -19.42 -21.93
N MET A 176 -4.34 -18.83 -20.79
CA MET A 176 -4.68 -17.46 -20.44
C MET A 176 -3.39 -16.64 -20.54
N LYS A 177 -3.26 -15.80 -21.58
CA LYS A 177 -2.05 -15.04 -21.86
C LYS A 177 -2.29 -13.55 -21.73
N ARG A 178 -1.42 -12.86 -21.00
CA ARG A 178 -1.43 -11.40 -20.91
C ARG A 178 -0.93 -10.81 -22.23
N THR A 179 -1.71 -9.92 -22.82
CA THR A 179 -1.37 -9.28 -24.11
C THR A 179 -0.76 -7.91 -23.91
N ALA A 180 -1.35 -7.07 -23.05
CA ALA A 180 -0.84 -5.74 -22.71
C ALA A 180 -1.47 -5.23 -21.40
N GLY A 181 -0.67 -4.69 -20.49
CA GLY A 181 -1.19 -4.10 -19.24
C GLY A 181 -2.12 -5.07 -18.47
N ASN A 182 -3.40 -4.72 -18.38
CA ASN A 182 -4.45 -5.52 -17.74
C ASN A 182 -5.25 -6.40 -18.72
N GLU A 183 -4.87 -6.49 -19.99
CA GLU A 183 -5.57 -7.26 -21.02
C GLU A 183 -5.07 -8.68 -21.11
N TRP A 184 -6.02 -9.60 -21.24
CA TRP A 184 -5.78 -11.04 -21.30
C TRP A 184 -6.54 -11.67 -22.45
N LEU A 185 -5.91 -12.64 -23.09
CA LEU A 185 -6.47 -13.46 -24.14
C LEU A 185 -6.46 -14.92 -23.69
N GLU A 186 -7.64 -15.52 -23.70
CA GLU A 186 -7.86 -16.94 -23.52
C GLU A 186 -7.91 -17.63 -24.88
N THR A 187 -7.25 -18.78 -25.02
CA THR A 187 -7.39 -19.70 -26.15
C THR A 187 -7.32 -21.14 -25.69
N ASN A 188 -8.05 -22.06 -26.34
CA ASN A 188 -7.98 -23.48 -26.00
C ASN A 188 -8.01 -24.42 -27.21
N THR A 189 -7.82 -25.72 -26.95
CA THR A 189 -7.81 -26.77 -27.98
C THR A 189 -9.15 -27.00 -28.68
N ARG A 190 -10.26 -26.42 -28.19
CA ARG A 190 -11.55 -26.39 -28.88
C ARG A 190 -11.73 -25.15 -29.75
N GLY A 191 -10.69 -24.32 -29.89
CA GLY A 191 -10.72 -23.11 -30.70
C GLY A 191 -11.41 -21.93 -30.03
N SER A 192 -11.59 -21.92 -28.71
CA SER A 192 -12.05 -20.71 -28.02
C SER A 192 -11.03 -19.59 -28.21
N LYS A 193 -11.54 -18.35 -28.22
CA LYS A 193 -10.73 -17.15 -28.22
C LYS A 193 -11.46 -16.03 -27.52
N TRP A 194 -11.17 -15.81 -26.25
CA TRP A 194 -11.91 -14.86 -25.41
C TRP A 194 -11.01 -13.81 -24.79
N THR A 195 -11.45 -12.57 -24.77
CA THR A 195 -10.70 -11.46 -24.17
C THR A 195 -11.24 -11.11 -22.80
N PHE A 196 -10.34 -10.78 -21.88
CA PHE A 196 -10.67 -10.33 -20.55
C PHE A 196 -9.81 -9.14 -20.14
N ARG A 197 -10.26 -8.39 -19.13
CA ARG A 197 -9.44 -7.42 -18.40
C ARG A 197 -9.31 -7.83 -16.95
N SER A 198 -8.12 -7.74 -16.38
CA SER A 198 -7.95 -7.94 -14.95
C SER A 198 -8.51 -6.74 -14.17
N ILE A 199 -9.20 -7.06 -13.09
CA ILE A 199 -9.81 -6.10 -12.16
C ILE A 199 -9.18 -6.20 -10.76
N SER A 200 -8.47 -7.28 -10.48
CA SER A 200 -7.68 -7.49 -9.26
C SER A 200 -6.54 -8.45 -9.56
N GLU A 201 -5.33 -8.13 -9.11
CA GLU A 201 -4.15 -8.99 -9.24
C GLU A 201 -3.31 -8.91 -7.97
N ASN A 202 -2.98 -10.06 -7.40
CA ASN A 202 -2.03 -10.21 -6.30
C ASN A 202 -1.19 -11.48 -6.50
N SER A 203 -0.31 -11.80 -5.55
CA SER A 203 0.61 -12.95 -5.65
C SER A 203 -0.08 -14.32 -5.62
N SER A 204 -1.33 -14.40 -5.19
CA SER A 204 -2.09 -15.64 -5.01
C SER A 204 -3.29 -15.73 -5.94
N GLU A 205 -3.79 -14.62 -6.46
CA GLU A 205 -5.05 -14.56 -7.20
C GLU A 205 -5.00 -13.51 -8.32
N ILE A 206 -5.59 -13.86 -9.46
CA ILE A 206 -5.91 -12.93 -10.54
C ILE A 206 -7.40 -13.04 -10.85
N VAL A 207 -8.11 -11.92 -10.82
CA VAL A 207 -9.52 -11.84 -11.19
C VAL A 207 -9.66 -11.08 -12.51
N LEU A 208 -10.22 -11.78 -13.49
CA LEU A 208 -10.49 -11.31 -14.84
C LEU A 208 -11.98 -11.06 -15.01
N TYR A 209 -12.32 -10.09 -15.86
CA TYR A 209 -13.68 -9.73 -16.21
C TYR A 209 -13.82 -9.49 -17.71
N ASP A 210 -14.88 -10.04 -18.30
CA ASP A 210 -15.36 -9.67 -19.62
C ASP A 210 -16.74 -9.03 -19.50
N ALA A 211 -16.79 -7.72 -19.76
CA ALA A 211 -18.00 -6.92 -19.70
C ALA A 211 -19.04 -7.30 -20.77
N SER A 212 -18.61 -7.77 -21.95
CA SER A 212 -19.54 -8.10 -23.05
C SER A 212 -20.41 -9.32 -22.75
N ARG A 213 -19.93 -10.21 -21.88
CA ARG A 213 -20.60 -11.46 -21.50
C ARG A 213 -21.03 -11.47 -20.03
N ASP A 214 -20.63 -10.44 -19.29
CA ASP A 214 -20.74 -10.35 -17.84
C ASP A 214 -20.18 -11.60 -17.13
N VAL A 215 -18.96 -11.98 -17.50
CA VAL A 215 -18.28 -13.18 -16.98
C VAL A 215 -17.04 -12.79 -16.21
N TYR A 216 -16.89 -13.36 -15.03
CA TYR A 216 -15.70 -13.25 -14.21
C TYR A 216 -14.96 -14.59 -14.22
N VAL A 217 -13.64 -14.53 -14.32
CA VAL A 217 -12.76 -15.69 -14.14
C VAL A 217 -11.78 -15.37 -13.02
N ARG A 218 -11.74 -16.20 -11.99
CA ARG A 218 -10.77 -16.12 -10.90
C ARG A 218 -9.74 -17.22 -11.10
N MET A 219 -8.46 -16.86 -11.08
CA MET A 219 -7.33 -17.79 -11.15
C MET A 219 -6.67 -17.81 -9.77
N ASP A 220 -6.90 -18.88 -9.02
CA ASP A 220 -6.32 -19.13 -7.70
C ASP A 220 -5.03 -19.94 -7.89
N ILE A 221 -3.90 -19.26 -7.77
CA ILE A 221 -2.57 -19.81 -8.10
C ILE A 221 -2.15 -20.88 -7.09
N PRO A 222 -2.26 -20.68 -5.74
CA PRO A 222 -1.94 -21.71 -4.76
C PRO A 222 -2.85 -22.94 -4.85
N ALA A 223 -4.16 -22.74 -5.01
CA ALA A 223 -5.10 -23.85 -5.15
C ALA A 223 -4.99 -24.57 -6.51
N ARG A 224 -4.29 -23.97 -7.47
CA ARG A 224 -4.20 -24.40 -8.86
C ARG A 224 -5.58 -24.58 -9.50
N GLN A 225 -6.47 -23.62 -9.27
CA GLN A 225 -7.85 -23.67 -9.77
C GLN A 225 -8.22 -22.39 -10.50
N MET A 226 -8.96 -22.56 -11.58
CA MET A 226 -9.71 -21.48 -12.22
C MET A 226 -11.17 -21.65 -11.86
N LEU A 227 -11.79 -20.56 -11.43
CA LEU A 227 -13.21 -20.48 -11.13
C LEU A 227 -13.88 -19.48 -12.06
N VAL A 228 -15.16 -19.67 -12.32
CA VAL A 228 -15.98 -18.79 -13.15
C VAL A 228 -17.27 -18.42 -12.44
N ARG A 229 -17.79 -17.23 -12.72
CA ARG A 229 -19.16 -16.85 -12.40
C ARG A 229 -19.71 -15.91 -13.46
N LYS A 230 -21.04 -15.86 -13.57
CA LYS A 230 -21.76 -14.91 -14.44
C LYS A 230 -22.40 -13.82 -13.59
N GLY A 231 -21.99 -12.58 -13.77
CA GLY A 231 -22.38 -11.46 -12.91
C GLY A 231 -21.75 -11.49 -11.51
N ALA A 232 -21.75 -10.34 -10.86
CA ALA A 232 -21.02 -10.13 -9.60
C ALA A 232 -21.64 -10.84 -8.38
N ALA A 233 -22.94 -11.17 -8.43
CA ALA A 233 -23.70 -11.73 -7.31
C ALA A 233 -23.78 -13.27 -7.32
N GLN A 234 -23.40 -13.93 -8.41
CA GLN A 234 -23.47 -15.39 -8.51
C GLN A 234 -22.29 -16.06 -7.81
N PRO A 235 -22.47 -17.30 -7.29
CA PRO A 235 -21.40 -18.06 -6.69
C PRO A 235 -20.35 -18.45 -7.73
N TRP A 236 -19.12 -18.66 -7.25
CA TRP A 236 -18.03 -19.18 -8.07
C TRP A 236 -18.21 -20.68 -8.30
N ALA A 237 -18.06 -21.11 -9.55
CA ALA A 237 -18.02 -22.51 -9.95
C ALA A 237 -16.63 -22.87 -10.46
N LEU A 238 -16.19 -24.12 -10.27
CA LEU A 238 -14.94 -24.62 -10.84
C LEU A 238 -15.01 -24.59 -12.37
N LEU A 239 -14.03 -23.95 -13.00
CA LEU A 239 -13.90 -23.86 -14.45
C LEU A 239 -12.86 -24.83 -14.99
N ALA A 240 -11.68 -24.86 -14.38
CA ALA A 240 -10.53 -25.65 -14.83
C ALA A 240 -9.46 -25.77 -13.74
N ASP A 241 -8.54 -26.71 -13.90
CA ASP A 241 -7.32 -26.80 -13.10
C ASP A 241 -6.17 -26.07 -13.79
N ILE A 242 -5.37 -25.35 -13.02
CA ILE A 242 -4.14 -24.72 -13.50
C ILE A 242 -3.05 -25.79 -13.61
N SER A 243 -2.52 -25.98 -14.81
CA SER A 243 -1.46 -26.93 -15.11
C SER A 243 -0.07 -26.28 -15.11
N GLY A 244 0.02 -24.95 -15.26
CA GLY A 244 1.29 -24.23 -15.32
C GLY A 244 1.10 -22.72 -15.21
N VAL A 245 2.14 -22.04 -14.70
CA VAL A 245 2.18 -20.59 -14.50
C VAL A 245 3.55 -20.08 -14.96
N GLU A 246 3.54 -19.08 -15.83
CA GLU A 246 4.73 -18.43 -16.38
C GLU A 246 4.68 -16.93 -16.04
N ASN A 247 5.84 -16.38 -15.62
CA ASN A 247 5.99 -15.02 -15.11
C ASN A 247 6.84 -14.13 -16.02
#